data_AF-B5TMG4-F1
#
_entry.id   AF-B5TMG4-F1
#
_cell.length_a   1.000
_cell.length_b   1.000
_cell.length_c   1.000
_cell.angle_alpha   90.00
_cell.angle_beta   90.00
_cell.angle_gamma   90.00
#
_symmetry.space_group_name_H-M   'P 1'
#
loop_
_entity.id
_entity.type
_entity.pdbx_description
1 polymer ?
#
loop_
_entity_poly.entity_id
_entity_poly.type
_entity_poly.pdbx_seq_one_letter_code
_entity_poly.pdbx_strand_id
1 'polypeptide(L)'
;MLRYLSIVAATAILTGVEAQQSVWGQCGGQGWSGATSCAAGSTCSTLNPYYAQCIPGTATSTTLVKTTSSTSVGTTSPPTTTTTKASTTATTTAAASGNPFSGYQLYANPYYSSEVHTLAIPSLTGSLAAAATKAAEIPSFVWLDTAAKVPTMGTYLANIEAANKAGASPPIAGIFVVYDLPDRDCAAAASNGEYTVANNGVANYKAYIDSIVAQLKAYPDVHTILIIEPDSLANMVTNLSTAKCAEAQSAYYECVNYALIKPHLAHVAMYIDAGHAGWLGWSANLSPAAQLFATVYKNASAPASLRGLATNVANYNAWSISSPPSYTSGDSNYDEKLYINALSPLLTSNGWPDAHFIMDTSRNGVQPTKQQAWGDWCNVIGTGFGVQPTTNTGDPLEDAFVWVKPGGESDGTSNSSATRYDFHCGYSGALQPAPEAGTWFQAYFVQLLTNANPALV
;
A
#
# COMPACT_ATOMS: atom_id res chain seq x y z
N MET A 1 65.38 60.74 -21.07
CA MET A 1 63.96 61.05 -21.36
C MET A 1 63.18 59.73 -21.26
N LEU A 2 62.41 59.58 -20.19
CA LEU A 2 60.93 59.58 -20.21
C LEU A 2 60.37 58.37 -21.00
N ARG A 3 59.84 57.37 -20.28
CA ARG A 3 58.38 57.13 -20.03
C ARG A 3 57.80 56.19 -21.11
N TYR A 4 57.01 55.14 -20.89
CA TYR A 4 56.14 54.68 -19.80
C TYR A 4 56.12 53.13 -19.78
N LEU A 5 56.13 52.54 -18.59
CA LEU A 5 55.80 51.13 -18.34
C LEU A 5 54.27 51.02 -18.22
N SER A 6 53.61 50.29 -19.11
CA SER A 6 52.17 49.98 -18.98
C SER A 6 52.03 48.57 -18.39
N ILE A 7 51.58 48.52 -17.13
CA ILE A 7 51.20 47.29 -16.43
C ILE A 7 49.75 47.00 -16.81
N VAL A 8 49.52 45.91 -17.57
CA VAL A 8 48.17 45.39 -17.84
C VAL A 8 47.81 44.45 -16.70
N ALA A 9 46.87 44.89 -15.85
CA ALA A 9 46.29 44.06 -14.79
C ALA A 9 45.26 43.10 -15.39
N ALA A 10 45.54 41.80 -15.36
CA ALA A 10 44.58 40.75 -15.70
C ALA A 10 43.53 40.64 -14.60
N THR A 11 42.34 41.19 -14.84
CA THR A 11 41.18 41.04 -13.97
C THR A 11 40.51 39.70 -14.29
N ALA A 12 40.61 38.74 -13.38
CA ALA A 12 39.86 37.49 -13.46
C ALA A 12 38.37 37.80 -13.28
N ILE A 13 37.58 37.62 -14.34
CA ILE A 13 36.11 37.65 -14.28
C ILE A 13 35.68 36.34 -13.61
N LEU A 14 35.40 36.39 -12.31
CA LEU A 14 34.65 35.34 -11.63
C LEU A 14 33.21 35.41 -12.13
N THR A 15 32.88 34.59 -13.13
CA THR A 15 31.49 34.30 -13.46
C THR A 15 30.87 33.58 -12.26
N GLY A 16 30.00 34.24 -11.51
CA GLY A 16 29.13 33.58 -10.55
C GLY A 16 28.25 32.61 -11.32
N VAL A 17 28.54 31.31 -11.21
CA VAL A 17 27.61 30.28 -11.65
C VAL A 17 26.52 30.26 -10.60
N GLU A 18 25.37 30.88 -10.87
CA GLU A 18 24.18 30.58 -10.08
C GLU A 18 23.88 29.10 -10.29
N ALA A 19 24.00 28.31 -9.23
CA ALA A 19 23.62 26.90 -9.27
C ALA A 19 22.14 26.86 -9.66
N GLN A 20 21.83 26.31 -10.82
CA GLN A 20 20.43 26.04 -11.19
C GLN A 20 20.02 24.73 -10.51
N GLN A 21 18.81 24.69 -9.97
CA GLN A 21 18.21 23.45 -9.49
C GLN A 21 17.88 22.54 -10.67
N SER A 22 18.11 21.24 -10.49
CA SER A 22 17.66 20.24 -11.44
C SER A 22 16.14 20.31 -11.58
N VAL A 23 15.64 19.83 -12.71
CA VAL A 23 14.21 19.54 -12.84
C VAL A 23 13.80 18.64 -11.66
N TRP A 24 12.69 18.97 -11.01
CA TRP A 24 12.19 18.38 -9.76
C TRP A 24 12.97 18.71 -8.47
N GLY A 25 14.01 19.55 -8.53
CA GLY A 25 14.71 20.06 -7.36
C GLY A 25 13.89 21.08 -6.56
N GLN A 26 14.14 21.19 -5.24
CA GLN A 26 13.53 22.21 -4.40
C GLN A 26 14.11 23.59 -4.76
N CYS A 27 13.24 24.53 -5.12
CA CYS A 27 13.61 25.87 -5.57
C CYS A 27 13.05 26.99 -4.68
N GLY A 28 12.42 26.64 -3.55
CA GLY A 28 11.89 27.62 -2.61
C GLY A 28 11.17 26.99 -1.42
N GLY A 29 10.59 27.85 -0.59
CA GLY A 29 9.95 27.49 0.67
C GLY A 29 10.57 28.21 1.87
N GLN A 30 9.77 28.41 2.93
CA GLN A 30 10.22 29.04 4.16
C GLN A 30 11.37 28.23 4.79
N GLY A 31 12.54 28.88 4.92
CA GLY A 31 13.76 28.25 5.46
C GLY A 31 14.69 27.65 4.40
N TRP A 32 14.32 27.65 3.12
CA TRP A 32 15.19 27.20 2.03
C TRP A 32 16.33 28.19 1.78
N SER A 33 17.57 27.70 1.77
CA SER A 33 18.80 28.47 1.49
C SER A 33 19.54 28.00 0.23
N GLY A 34 18.99 27.02 -0.49
CA GLY A 34 19.55 26.51 -1.73
C GLY A 34 19.14 27.34 -2.94
N ALA A 35 19.48 26.83 -4.13
CA ALA A 35 19.20 27.51 -5.38
C ALA A 35 17.68 27.69 -5.63
N THR A 36 17.30 28.85 -6.17
CA THR A 36 15.91 29.23 -6.44
C THR A 36 15.58 29.29 -7.94
N SER A 37 16.60 29.29 -8.77
CA SER A 37 16.50 29.28 -10.23
C SER A 37 16.46 27.84 -10.73
N CYS A 38 15.45 27.50 -11.53
CA CYS A 38 15.31 26.17 -12.12
C CYS A 38 16.09 26.01 -13.42
N ALA A 39 16.49 24.77 -13.75
CA ALA A 39 17.06 24.44 -15.04
C ALA A 39 16.12 24.82 -16.19
N ALA A 40 16.71 25.18 -17.35
CA ALA A 40 15.95 25.63 -18.52
C ALA A 40 14.84 24.62 -18.89
N GLY A 41 13.63 25.15 -19.17
CA GLY A 41 12.43 24.34 -19.44
C GLY A 41 11.59 23.99 -18.21
N SER A 42 11.99 24.43 -17.01
CA SER A 42 11.23 24.24 -15.78
C SER A 42 11.02 25.55 -15.01
N THR A 43 9.94 25.64 -14.25
CA THR A 43 9.54 26.82 -13.47
C THR A 43 9.42 26.45 -12.00
N CYS A 44 9.86 27.34 -11.10
CA CYS A 44 9.69 27.13 -9.67
C CYS A 44 8.24 27.34 -9.27
N SER A 45 7.54 26.27 -8.87
CA SER A 45 6.14 26.33 -8.45
C SER A 45 6.03 26.09 -6.94
N THR A 46 5.36 27.00 -6.25
CA THR A 46 5.11 26.89 -4.80
C THR A 46 4.02 25.87 -4.53
N LEU A 47 4.37 24.77 -3.87
CA LEU A 47 3.42 23.73 -3.48
C LEU A 47 2.80 24.02 -2.11
N ASN A 48 3.59 24.57 -1.19
CA ASN A 48 3.13 25.03 0.12
C ASN A 48 4.11 26.08 0.71
N PRO A 49 3.80 26.72 1.86
CA PRO A 49 4.64 27.77 2.43
C PRO A 49 6.10 27.36 2.71
N TYR A 50 6.38 26.08 2.93
CA TYR A 50 7.69 25.55 3.27
C TYR A 50 8.40 24.88 2.07
N TYR A 51 7.73 24.75 0.91
CA TYR A 51 8.27 24.00 -0.21
C TYR A 51 7.79 24.50 -1.59
N ALA A 52 8.73 24.76 -2.49
CA ALA A 52 8.52 25.02 -3.91
C ALA A 52 9.46 24.16 -4.75
N GLN A 53 9.02 23.70 -5.91
CA GLN A 53 9.74 22.72 -6.74
C GLN A 53 9.82 23.14 -8.22
N CYS A 54 10.93 22.82 -8.87
CA CYS A 54 11.11 23.00 -10.31
C CYS A 54 10.26 22.00 -11.09
N ILE A 55 9.21 22.47 -11.75
CA ILE A 55 8.33 21.63 -12.57
C ILE A 55 8.52 21.93 -14.06
N PRO A 56 8.59 20.94 -14.96
CA PRO A 56 8.60 21.16 -16.40
C PRO A 56 7.34 21.89 -16.87
N GLY A 57 7.48 22.98 -17.64
CA GLY A 57 6.33 23.71 -18.18
C GLY A 57 6.68 25.11 -18.70
N THR A 58 6.10 25.47 -19.85
CA THR A 58 6.25 26.79 -20.48
C THR A 58 5.64 27.90 -19.63
N ALA A 59 6.43 28.93 -19.37
CA ALA A 59 6.15 30.04 -18.46
C ALA A 59 4.77 30.69 -18.66
N THR A 60 4.02 30.87 -17.58
CA THR A 60 3.05 31.97 -17.46
C THR A 60 3.36 32.74 -16.18
N SER A 61 3.79 33.98 -16.35
CA SER A 61 4.22 34.87 -15.27
C SER A 61 3.00 35.49 -14.59
N THR A 62 2.88 35.36 -13.27
CA THR A 62 1.98 36.20 -12.45
C THR A 62 2.72 36.71 -11.24
N THR A 63 2.97 38.01 -11.25
CA THR A 63 3.60 38.83 -10.21
C THR A 63 2.66 38.99 -9.00
N LEU A 64 3.14 38.71 -7.79
CA LEU A 64 2.47 39.09 -6.54
C LEU A 64 3.36 39.98 -5.67
N VAL A 65 2.73 41.02 -5.13
CA VAL A 65 3.30 42.14 -4.38
C VAL A 65 3.67 41.74 -2.95
N LYS A 66 4.79 42.29 -2.49
CA LYS A 66 5.47 42.05 -1.22
C LYS A 66 4.83 42.88 -0.09
N THR A 67 4.50 42.25 1.03
CA THR A 67 4.27 42.95 2.31
C THR A 67 5.07 42.28 3.42
N THR A 68 6.06 43.01 3.92
CA THR A 68 6.95 42.68 5.03
C THR A 68 6.27 42.88 6.39
N SER A 69 6.54 42.01 7.35
CA SER A 69 6.58 42.36 8.78
C SER A 69 7.47 41.39 9.57
N SER A 70 8.30 41.97 10.42
CA SER A 70 9.45 41.43 11.16
C SER A 70 9.16 41.34 12.66
N THR A 71 9.71 40.34 13.37
CA THR A 71 10.23 40.42 14.78
C THR A 71 10.72 39.03 15.20
N SER A 72 12.03 38.78 15.30
CA SER A 72 12.97 38.95 16.43
C SER A 72 12.94 37.82 17.49
N VAL A 73 14.09 37.14 17.58
CA VAL A 73 14.47 36.02 18.45
C VAL A 73 14.61 36.44 19.92
N GLY A 74 14.27 35.52 20.84
CA GLY A 74 14.65 35.59 22.25
C GLY A 74 14.88 34.19 22.84
N THR A 75 16.14 33.83 23.04
CA THR A 75 16.64 32.66 23.77
C THR A 75 16.55 32.85 25.28
N THR A 76 16.13 31.82 26.04
CA THR A 76 16.64 31.49 27.40
C THR A 76 16.10 30.13 27.90
N SER A 77 17.01 29.29 28.40
CA SER A 77 16.79 28.16 29.35
C SER A 77 17.26 28.65 30.74
N PRO A 78 16.83 28.19 31.95
CA PRO A 78 16.79 26.78 32.46
C PRO A 78 15.71 26.58 33.59
N PRO A 79 15.85 25.76 34.68
CA PRO A 79 16.24 24.35 34.89
C PRO A 79 15.12 23.48 35.54
N THR A 80 15.45 22.20 35.73
CA THR A 80 14.76 21.07 36.37
C THR A 80 14.14 21.31 37.77
N THR A 81 13.00 20.67 38.07
CA THR A 81 12.64 20.28 39.45
C THR A 81 11.76 19.04 39.50
N THR A 82 12.13 18.12 40.39
CA THR A 82 11.51 16.83 40.70
C THR A 82 10.27 17.01 41.59
N THR A 83 9.19 16.27 41.35
CA THR A 83 8.19 15.97 42.40
C THR A 83 7.43 14.69 42.10
N THR A 84 7.48 13.76 43.05
CA THR A 84 6.72 12.51 43.12
C THR A 84 5.37 12.75 43.81
N LYS A 85 4.26 12.28 43.22
CA LYS A 85 3.11 11.74 43.97
C LYS A 85 2.20 10.86 43.09
N ALA A 86 1.62 9.87 43.75
CA ALA A 86 1.05 8.64 43.23
C ALA A 86 -0.41 8.72 42.69
N SER A 87 -0.70 7.72 41.86
CA SER A 87 -1.96 6.98 41.69
C SER A 87 -3.23 7.75 41.32
N THR A 88 -3.60 7.66 40.03
CA THR A 88 -4.98 7.42 39.59
C THR A 88 -4.92 6.48 38.38
N THR A 89 -5.77 5.46 38.39
CA THR A 89 -5.95 4.45 37.35
C THR A 89 -6.31 5.13 36.03
N ALA A 90 -5.34 5.26 35.13
CA ALA A 90 -5.57 5.65 33.75
C ALA A 90 -5.70 4.37 32.93
N THR A 91 -6.83 4.21 32.26
CA THR A 91 -6.96 3.34 31.09
C THR A 91 -5.91 3.81 30.08
N THR A 92 -4.77 3.12 30.03
CA THR A 92 -3.75 3.39 29.03
C THR A 92 -4.26 2.85 27.71
N THR A 93 -4.83 3.72 26.89
CA THR A 93 -4.83 3.52 25.44
C THR A 93 -3.35 3.49 25.05
N ALA A 94 -2.80 2.29 24.90
CA ALA A 94 -1.42 2.10 24.54
C ALA A 94 -1.17 2.79 23.19
N ALA A 95 -0.17 3.66 23.14
CA ALA A 95 0.41 4.07 21.88
C ALA A 95 0.85 2.81 21.12
N ALA A 96 0.58 2.75 19.82
CA ALA A 96 0.94 1.62 18.96
C ALA A 96 2.47 1.49 18.83
N SER A 97 3.12 0.93 19.86
CA SER A 97 4.48 0.42 19.80
C SER A 97 4.40 -1.11 19.80
N GLY A 98 4.73 -1.73 18.67
CA GLY A 98 4.71 -3.19 18.51
C GLY A 98 3.95 -3.64 17.27
N ASN A 99 3.82 -4.96 17.12
CA ASN A 99 3.06 -5.58 16.03
C ASN A 99 1.55 -5.32 16.20
N PRO A 100 0.87 -4.66 15.22
CA PRO A 100 -0.55 -4.29 15.34
C PRO A 100 -1.52 -5.48 15.37
N PHE A 101 -1.08 -6.67 14.97
CA PHE A 101 -1.88 -7.89 15.03
C PHE A 101 -1.77 -8.59 16.39
N SER A 102 -0.72 -8.28 17.18
CA SER A 102 -0.48 -8.95 18.45
C SER A 102 -1.49 -8.52 19.52
N GLY A 103 -2.10 -9.50 20.18
CA GLY A 103 -3.11 -9.24 21.22
C GLY A 103 -4.49 -8.88 20.68
N TYR A 104 -4.75 -9.10 19.38
CA TYR A 104 -6.06 -8.92 18.76
C TYR A 104 -6.56 -10.21 18.10
N GLN A 105 -7.86 -10.42 18.14
CA GLN A 105 -8.56 -11.24 17.14
C GLN A 105 -8.79 -10.37 15.90
N LEU A 106 -8.91 -10.97 14.72
CA LEU A 106 -9.26 -10.25 13.51
C LEU A 106 -10.74 -10.44 13.18
N TYR A 107 -11.38 -9.38 12.66
CA TYR A 107 -12.79 -9.43 12.33
C TYR A 107 -13.05 -10.36 11.12
N ALA A 108 -13.76 -11.47 11.35
CA ALA A 108 -14.33 -12.27 10.27
C ALA A 108 -15.56 -11.55 9.71
N ASN A 109 -15.42 -10.99 8.50
CA ASN A 109 -16.40 -10.05 7.98
C ASN A 109 -17.69 -10.78 7.50
N PRO A 110 -18.89 -10.24 7.82
CA PRO A 110 -20.15 -10.86 7.44
C PRO A 110 -20.40 -10.94 5.93
N TYR A 111 -19.75 -10.10 5.11
CA TYR A 111 -19.93 -10.12 3.65
C TYR A 111 -19.42 -11.44 3.07
N TYR A 112 -18.14 -11.76 3.29
CA TYR A 112 -17.55 -13.00 2.78
C TYR A 112 -18.20 -14.24 3.41
N SER A 113 -18.50 -14.18 4.72
CA SER A 113 -19.27 -15.23 5.40
C SER A 113 -20.62 -15.47 4.71
N SER A 114 -21.33 -14.40 4.32
CA SER A 114 -22.60 -14.51 3.59
C SER A 114 -22.44 -15.13 2.20
N GLU A 115 -21.39 -14.81 1.45
CA GLU A 115 -21.12 -15.44 0.16
C GLU A 115 -20.93 -16.95 0.32
N VAL A 116 -20.12 -17.37 1.29
CA VAL A 116 -19.89 -18.80 1.56
C VAL A 116 -21.18 -19.50 1.98
N HIS A 117 -21.95 -18.92 2.90
CA HIS A 117 -23.19 -19.53 3.39
C HIS A 117 -24.33 -19.56 2.37
N THR A 118 -24.42 -18.55 1.51
CA THR A 118 -25.58 -18.39 0.61
C THR A 118 -25.29 -18.83 -0.82
N LEU A 119 -24.05 -18.74 -1.29
CA LEU A 119 -23.65 -19.07 -2.66
C LEU A 119 -22.91 -20.42 -2.73
N ALA A 120 -22.10 -20.75 -1.73
CA ALA A 120 -21.26 -21.95 -1.76
C ALA A 120 -21.91 -23.17 -1.12
N ILE A 121 -22.13 -23.12 0.19
CA ILE A 121 -22.58 -24.23 1.03
C ILE A 121 -23.84 -24.94 0.48
N PRO A 122 -24.85 -24.25 -0.10
CA PRO A 122 -26.04 -24.93 -0.62
C PRO A 122 -25.75 -25.96 -1.72
N SER A 123 -24.60 -25.86 -2.40
CA SER A 123 -24.17 -26.80 -3.44
C SER A 123 -23.15 -27.84 -2.97
N LEU A 124 -22.68 -27.75 -1.72
CA LEU A 124 -21.63 -28.60 -1.16
C LEU A 124 -22.20 -29.66 -0.21
N THR A 125 -21.48 -30.76 -0.05
CA THR A 125 -21.86 -31.85 0.86
C THR A 125 -20.64 -32.39 1.60
N GLY A 126 -20.87 -33.14 2.69
CA GLY A 126 -19.82 -33.83 3.43
C GLY A 126 -18.72 -32.90 3.94
N SER A 127 -17.46 -33.35 3.82
CA SER A 127 -16.28 -32.61 4.29
C SER A 127 -16.11 -31.26 3.60
N LEU A 128 -16.54 -31.09 2.35
CA LEU A 128 -16.45 -29.79 1.66
C LEU A 128 -17.40 -28.75 2.25
N ALA A 129 -18.62 -29.14 2.66
CA ALA A 129 -19.53 -28.21 3.32
C ALA A 129 -19.02 -27.80 4.71
N ALA A 130 -18.38 -28.72 5.43
CA ALA A 130 -17.71 -28.42 6.70
C ALA A 130 -16.49 -27.51 6.49
N ALA A 131 -15.65 -27.77 5.49
CA ALA A 131 -14.51 -26.94 5.13
C ALA A 131 -14.95 -25.53 4.71
N ALA A 132 -16.02 -25.41 3.93
CA ALA A 132 -16.63 -24.13 3.57
C ALA A 132 -17.11 -23.37 4.81
N THR A 133 -17.80 -24.05 5.73
CA THR A 133 -18.24 -23.43 6.99
C THR A 133 -17.05 -22.90 7.79
N LYS A 134 -15.94 -23.66 7.85
CA LYS A 134 -14.70 -23.17 8.47
C LYS A 134 -14.12 -21.97 7.74
N ALA A 135 -14.08 -21.98 6.41
CA ALA A 135 -13.59 -20.86 5.61
C ALA A 135 -14.37 -19.57 5.86
N ALA A 136 -15.69 -19.66 6.09
CA ALA A 136 -16.55 -18.51 6.41
C ALA A 136 -16.23 -17.85 7.77
N GLU A 137 -15.53 -18.55 8.67
CA GLU A 137 -15.11 -18.04 9.98
C GLU A 137 -13.70 -17.44 9.96
N ILE A 138 -12.93 -17.65 8.89
CA ILE A 138 -11.54 -17.18 8.81
C ILE A 138 -11.55 -15.69 8.47
N PRO A 139 -10.86 -14.84 9.26
CA PRO A 139 -10.78 -13.41 8.99
C PRO A 139 -10.11 -13.10 7.65
N SER A 140 -10.84 -12.45 6.76
CA SER A 140 -10.32 -11.89 5.51
C SER A 140 -10.56 -10.39 5.45
N PHE A 141 -9.65 -9.67 4.79
CA PHE A 141 -9.74 -8.22 4.65
C PHE A 141 -11.00 -7.81 3.87
N VAL A 142 -11.63 -6.72 4.30
CA VAL A 142 -12.77 -6.12 3.61
C VAL A 142 -12.26 -5.11 2.58
N TRP A 143 -12.58 -5.32 1.31
CA TRP A 143 -12.15 -4.43 0.23
C TRP A 143 -13.10 -3.25 0.08
N LEU A 144 -12.57 -2.05 0.32
CA LEU A 144 -13.21 -0.78 -0.04
C LEU A 144 -12.74 -0.44 -1.46
N ASP A 145 -13.26 -1.20 -2.42
CA ASP A 145 -12.89 -1.10 -3.85
C ASP A 145 -13.78 -0.13 -4.64
N THR A 146 -14.70 0.55 -3.94
CA THR A 146 -15.56 1.66 -4.38
C THR A 146 -15.97 2.48 -3.15
N ALA A 147 -16.25 3.76 -3.33
CA ALA A 147 -16.77 4.63 -2.28
C ALA A 147 -18.12 4.16 -1.73
N ALA A 148 -18.93 3.47 -2.54
CA ALA A 148 -20.20 2.90 -2.10
C ALA A 148 -20.06 1.85 -0.99
N LYS A 149 -18.86 1.23 -0.83
CA LYS A 149 -18.59 0.26 0.24
C LYS A 149 -18.14 0.90 1.56
N VAL A 150 -17.76 2.17 1.59
CA VAL A 150 -17.28 2.83 2.83
C VAL A 150 -18.33 2.84 3.96
N PRO A 151 -19.64 3.05 3.73
CA PRO A 151 -20.64 2.92 4.80
C PRO A 151 -20.65 1.54 5.49
N THR A 152 -20.29 0.48 4.76
CA THR A 152 -20.17 -0.88 5.33
C THR A 152 -19.03 -0.97 6.33
N MET A 153 -17.93 -0.22 6.14
CA MET A 153 -16.86 -0.10 7.15
C MET A 153 -17.41 0.39 8.49
N GLY A 154 -18.25 1.43 8.48
CA GLY A 154 -18.90 1.94 9.69
C GLY A 154 -19.76 0.90 10.39
N THR A 155 -20.52 0.11 9.62
CA THR A 155 -21.31 -1.00 10.16
C THR A 155 -20.43 -2.05 10.84
N TYR A 156 -19.31 -2.41 10.22
CA TYR A 156 -18.40 -3.41 10.75
C TYR A 156 -17.64 -2.92 11.97
N LEU A 157 -17.18 -1.67 11.96
CA LEU A 157 -16.56 -1.05 13.13
C LEU A 157 -17.55 -0.95 14.31
N ALA A 158 -18.83 -0.65 14.07
CA ALA A 158 -19.86 -0.69 15.11
C ALA A 158 -20.05 -2.10 15.70
N ASN A 159 -20.09 -3.13 14.85
CA ASN A 159 -20.20 -4.51 15.30
C ASN A 159 -18.99 -4.94 16.14
N ILE A 160 -17.78 -4.58 15.70
CA ILE A 160 -16.53 -4.84 16.43
C ILE A 160 -16.55 -4.13 17.78
N GLU A 161 -16.91 -2.85 17.80
CA GLU A 161 -16.98 -2.07 19.03
C GLU A 161 -17.98 -2.69 20.03
N ALA A 162 -19.15 -3.11 19.55
CA ALA A 162 -20.15 -3.79 20.37
C ALA A 162 -19.64 -5.13 20.92
N ALA A 163 -18.97 -5.94 20.10
CA ALA A 163 -18.39 -7.21 20.53
C ALA A 163 -17.27 -7.02 21.56
N ASN A 164 -16.40 -6.03 21.36
CA ASN A 164 -15.35 -5.67 22.30
C ASN A 164 -15.93 -5.17 23.63
N LYS A 165 -16.95 -4.31 23.60
CA LYS A 165 -17.69 -3.87 24.79
C LYS A 165 -18.43 -5.01 25.50
N ALA A 166 -18.83 -6.05 24.77
CA ALA A 166 -19.42 -7.27 25.31
C ALA A 166 -18.39 -8.27 25.90
N GLY A 167 -17.10 -7.95 25.84
CA GLY A 167 -16.04 -8.75 26.48
C GLY A 167 -15.30 -9.71 25.54
N ALA A 168 -15.27 -9.45 24.23
CA ALA A 168 -14.38 -10.19 23.33
C ALA A 168 -12.93 -10.14 23.85
N SER A 169 -12.32 -11.31 24.01
CA SER A 169 -10.98 -11.46 24.59
C SER A 169 -10.18 -12.53 23.83
N PRO A 170 -9.10 -12.16 23.13
CA PRO A 170 -8.59 -10.79 22.92
C PRO A 170 -9.58 -9.86 22.20
N PRO A 171 -9.46 -8.53 22.30
CA PRO A 171 -10.30 -7.60 21.53
C PRO A 171 -10.16 -7.85 20.02
N ILE A 172 -11.22 -7.55 19.27
CA ILE A 172 -11.29 -7.70 17.82
C ILE A 172 -10.79 -6.42 17.15
N ALA A 173 -9.91 -6.55 16.16
CA ALA A 173 -9.46 -5.48 15.27
C ALA A 173 -10.17 -5.54 13.92
N GLY A 174 -10.41 -4.37 13.31
CA GLY A 174 -10.91 -4.26 11.94
C GLY A 174 -9.78 -4.36 10.91
N ILE A 175 -10.03 -5.04 9.79
CA ILE A 175 -9.07 -5.23 8.70
C ILE A 175 -9.70 -4.83 7.36
N PHE A 176 -9.13 -3.83 6.69
CA PHE A 176 -9.69 -3.25 5.47
C PHE A 176 -8.62 -2.99 4.40
N VAL A 177 -9.02 -3.06 3.13
CA VAL A 177 -8.19 -2.64 2.00
C VAL A 177 -8.76 -1.33 1.45
N VAL A 178 -7.92 -0.31 1.34
CA VAL A 178 -8.20 0.92 0.59
C VAL A 178 -7.78 0.67 -0.85
N TYR A 179 -8.70 0.66 -1.81
CA TYR A 179 -8.38 0.25 -3.19
C TYR A 179 -9.27 0.95 -4.22
N ASP A 180 -9.14 2.26 -4.38
CA ASP A 180 -10.02 3.02 -5.30
C ASP A 180 -9.31 4.14 -6.05
N LEU A 181 -8.00 4.02 -6.27
CA LEU A 181 -7.23 5.02 -7.02
C LEU A 181 -7.87 5.36 -8.38
N PRO A 182 -7.79 6.63 -8.83
CA PRO A 182 -8.18 6.98 -10.18
C PRO A 182 -7.25 6.34 -11.20
N ASP A 183 -7.81 5.84 -12.31
CA ASP A 183 -7.11 5.04 -13.31
C ASP A 183 -6.47 3.75 -12.73
N ARG A 184 -7.11 3.17 -11.70
CA ARG A 184 -6.73 1.91 -11.05
C ARG A 184 -6.30 0.83 -12.04
N ASP A 185 -5.39 -0.04 -11.59
CA ASP A 185 -4.85 -1.18 -12.35
C ASP A 185 -4.28 -0.70 -13.71
N CYS A 186 -3.31 0.21 -13.64
CA CYS A 186 -2.85 0.95 -14.81
C CYS A 186 -2.15 0.06 -15.86
N ALA A 187 -1.65 -1.12 -15.46
CA ALA A 187 -1.01 -2.10 -16.33
C ALA A 187 -1.90 -3.30 -16.69
N ALA A 188 -3.07 -3.43 -16.05
CA ALA A 188 -4.05 -4.45 -16.41
C ALA A 188 -4.74 -4.10 -17.74
N ALA A 189 -5.20 -5.11 -18.47
CA ALA A 189 -5.96 -4.89 -19.70
C ALA A 189 -7.35 -4.29 -19.42
N ALA A 190 -7.90 -4.58 -18.23
CA ALA A 190 -9.15 -4.01 -17.74
C ALA A 190 -9.06 -3.71 -16.24
N SER A 191 -9.83 -2.72 -15.80
CA SER A 191 -9.99 -2.36 -14.39
C SER A 191 -11.46 -2.16 -14.05
N ASN A 192 -11.80 -2.38 -12.78
CA ASN A 192 -13.10 -2.07 -12.18
C ASN A 192 -13.12 -0.72 -11.42
N GLY A 193 -12.04 0.07 -11.45
CA GLY A 193 -11.96 1.35 -10.74
C GLY A 193 -13.02 2.35 -11.22
N GLU A 194 -13.71 3.02 -10.30
CA GLU A 194 -14.80 3.94 -10.62
C GLU A 194 -14.34 5.36 -10.96
N TYR A 195 -13.09 5.70 -10.63
CA TYR A 195 -12.51 7.01 -10.91
C TYR A 195 -11.51 6.97 -12.05
N THR A 196 -11.45 8.07 -12.81
CA THR A 196 -10.39 8.31 -13.78
C THR A 196 -9.73 9.66 -13.53
N VAL A 197 -8.44 9.78 -13.83
CA VAL A 197 -7.72 11.06 -13.64
C VAL A 197 -8.38 12.17 -14.45
N ALA A 198 -8.79 11.87 -15.68
CA ALA A 198 -9.49 12.80 -16.57
C ALA A 198 -10.82 13.32 -16.03
N ASN A 199 -11.51 12.55 -15.17
CA ASN A 199 -12.85 12.87 -14.66
C ASN A 199 -12.83 13.20 -13.17
N ASN A 200 -11.99 14.15 -12.77
CA ASN A 200 -11.89 14.64 -11.39
C ASN A 200 -11.46 13.55 -10.37
N GLY A 201 -10.80 12.50 -10.84
CA GLY A 201 -10.54 11.30 -10.04
C GLY A 201 -9.72 11.55 -8.77
N VAL A 202 -8.72 12.45 -8.80
CA VAL A 202 -7.94 12.80 -7.61
C VAL A 202 -8.82 13.42 -6.52
N ALA A 203 -9.74 14.31 -6.87
CA ALA A 203 -10.62 14.94 -5.89
C ALA A 203 -11.67 13.94 -5.38
N ASN A 204 -12.19 13.08 -6.23
CA ASN A 204 -13.12 12.01 -5.83
C ASN A 204 -12.43 11.03 -4.86
N TYR A 205 -11.19 10.63 -5.16
CA TYR A 205 -10.39 9.78 -4.28
C TYR A 205 -10.14 10.43 -2.92
N LYS A 206 -9.82 11.73 -2.88
CA LYS A 206 -9.67 12.45 -1.59
C LYS A 206 -10.97 12.46 -0.79
N ALA A 207 -12.11 12.65 -1.43
CA ALA A 207 -13.42 12.56 -0.77
C ALA A 207 -13.71 11.14 -0.24
N TYR A 208 -13.34 10.13 -1.02
CA TYR A 208 -13.37 8.72 -0.60
C TYR A 208 -12.51 8.48 0.66
N ILE A 209 -11.25 8.91 0.67
CA ILE A 209 -10.37 8.83 1.86
C ILE A 209 -10.95 9.60 3.05
N ASP A 210 -11.47 10.81 2.83
CA ASP A 210 -12.09 11.59 3.90
C ASP A 210 -13.30 10.87 4.50
N SER A 211 -14.07 10.13 3.69
CA SER A 211 -15.17 9.30 4.17
C SER A 211 -14.71 8.10 5.00
N ILE A 212 -13.58 7.46 4.66
CA ILE A 212 -12.95 6.42 5.48
C ILE A 212 -12.50 7.00 6.82
N VAL A 213 -11.82 8.16 6.80
CA VAL A 213 -11.35 8.83 8.01
C VAL A 213 -12.52 9.21 8.93
N ALA A 214 -13.67 9.57 8.38
CA ALA A 214 -14.88 9.81 9.16
C ALA A 214 -15.34 8.55 9.91
N GLN A 215 -15.31 7.38 9.27
CA GLN A 215 -15.61 6.10 9.94
C GLN A 215 -14.59 5.81 11.04
N LEU A 216 -13.29 5.92 10.76
CA LEU A 216 -12.22 5.67 11.74
C LEU A 216 -12.33 6.58 12.97
N LYS A 217 -12.70 7.85 12.79
CA LYS A 217 -12.90 8.80 13.89
C LYS A 217 -14.18 8.54 14.70
N ALA A 218 -15.19 7.91 14.11
CA ALA A 218 -16.41 7.54 14.81
C ALA A 218 -16.20 6.36 15.77
N TYR A 219 -15.17 5.54 15.54
CA TYR A 219 -14.86 4.34 16.34
C TYR A 219 -13.40 4.35 16.86
N PRO A 220 -13.01 5.33 17.70
CA PRO A 220 -11.63 5.47 18.17
C PRO A 220 -11.15 4.32 19.07
N ASP A 221 -12.08 3.56 19.66
CA ASP A 221 -11.77 2.43 20.54
C ASP A 221 -11.57 1.11 19.77
N VAL A 222 -11.76 1.11 18.44
CA VAL A 222 -11.59 -0.07 17.57
C VAL A 222 -10.25 0.01 16.85
N HIS A 223 -9.29 -0.83 17.24
CA HIS A 223 -8.03 -0.94 16.49
C HIS A 223 -8.31 -1.36 15.05
N THR A 224 -7.73 -0.65 14.08
CA THR A 224 -8.00 -0.84 12.66
C THR A 224 -6.71 -0.93 11.85
N ILE A 225 -6.61 -1.93 10.98
CA ILE A 225 -5.45 -2.18 10.12
C ILE A 225 -5.88 -2.01 8.67
N LEU A 226 -5.11 -1.23 7.91
CA LEU A 226 -5.38 -0.89 6.51
C LEU A 226 -4.27 -1.40 5.60
N ILE A 227 -4.64 -2.00 4.47
CA ILE A 227 -3.75 -2.16 3.32
C ILE A 227 -4.05 -1.04 2.33
N ILE A 228 -3.00 -0.37 1.85
CA ILE A 228 -3.12 0.81 1.01
C ILE A 228 -2.78 0.46 -0.43
N GLU A 229 -3.82 0.52 -1.27
CA GLU A 229 -3.79 0.51 -2.73
C GLU A 229 -2.97 -0.62 -3.35
N PRO A 230 -3.45 -1.86 -3.29
CA PRO A 230 -2.91 -2.97 -4.08
C PRO A 230 -2.68 -2.62 -5.54
N ASP A 231 -1.63 -3.17 -6.15
CA ASP A 231 -1.29 -2.96 -7.57
C ASP A 231 -1.01 -1.49 -7.93
N SER A 232 -0.72 -0.61 -6.96
CA SER A 232 -0.48 0.81 -7.25
C SER A 232 1.01 1.11 -7.46
N LEU A 233 1.78 1.17 -6.38
CA LEU A 233 3.17 1.62 -6.39
C LEU A 233 4.13 0.61 -7.02
N ALA A 234 3.80 -0.68 -7.04
CA ALA A 234 4.57 -1.68 -7.78
C ALA A 234 4.58 -1.39 -9.30
N ASN A 235 3.47 -0.89 -9.85
CA ASN A 235 3.41 -0.43 -11.24
C ASN A 235 4.34 0.78 -11.49
N MET A 236 4.55 1.64 -10.49
CA MET A 236 5.45 2.79 -10.62
C MET A 236 6.93 2.39 -10.66
N VAL A 237 7.27 1.16 -10.25
CA VAL A 237 8.63 0.63 -10.34
C VAL A 237 8.91 0.04 -11.72
N THR A 238 7.94 -0.67 -12.31
CA THR A 238 8.20 -1.58 -13.43
C THR A 238 7.43 -1.26 -14.71
N ASN A 239 6.31 -0.54 -14.62
CA ASN A 239 5.33 -0.42 -15.69
C ASN A 239 5.15 1.02 -16.19
N LEU A 240 6.12 1.93 -15.94
CA LEU A 240 6.09 3.30 -16.48
C LEU A 240 6.25 3.38 -18.01
N SER A 241 6.59 2.28 -18.68
CA SER A 241 6.52 2.19 -20.15
C SER A 241 5.08 2.04 -20.65
N THR A 242 4.13 1.63 -19.80
CA THR A 242 2.70 1.59 -20.10
C THR A 242 2.13 3.01 -19.99
N ALA A 243 1.54 3.52 -21.08
CA ALA A 243 1.04 4.89 -21.16
C ALA A 243 0.07 5.25 -20.02
N LYS A 244 -0.90 4.38 -19.73
CA LYS A 244 -1.85 4.59 -18.62
C LYS A 244 -1.14 4.72 -17.26
N CYS A 245 -0.10 3.92 -16.99
CA CYS A 245 0.69 4.06 -15.77
C CYS A 245 1.52 5.34 -15.72
N ALA A 246 2.13 5.73 -16.85
CA ALA A 246 2.88 6.97 -16.93
C ALA A 246 1.98 8.21 -16.71
N GLU A 247 0.77 8.19 -17.27
CA GLU A 247 -0.22 9.26 -17.12
C GLU A 247 -0.79 9.32 -15.70
N ALA A 248 -1.04 8.17 -15.06
CA ALA A 248 -1.56 8.09 -13.70
C ALA A 248 -0.52 8.34 -12.60
N GLN A 249 0.78 8.37 -12.94
CA GLN A 249 1.88 8.37 -11.96
C GLN A 249 1.77 9.49 -10.91
N SER A 250 1.52 10.72 -11.35
CA SER A 250 1.39 11.87 -10.42
C SER A 250 0.18 11.73 -9.51
N ALA A 251 -0.95 11.27 -10.06
CA ALA A 251 -2.18 11.02 -9.32
C ALA A 251 -1.99 9.90 -8.28
N TYR A 252 -1.29 8.81 -8.63
CA TYR A 252 -0.98 7.72 -7.70
C TYR A 252 -0.17 8.22 -6.51
N TYR A 253 0.93 8.94 -6.74
CA TYR A 253 1.74 9.48 -5.64
C TYR A 253 0.96 10.47 -4.77
N GLU A 254 0.18 11.37 -5.37
CA GLU A 254 -0.63 12.34 -4.63
C GLU A 254 -1.70 11.65 -3.77
N CYS A 255 -2.43 10.70 -4.35
CA CYS A 255 -3.52 10.00 -3.71
C CYS A 255 -3.02 9.05 -2.62
N VAL A 256 -1.97 8.25 -2.88
CA VAL A 256 -1.37 7.39 -1.85
C VAL A 256 -0.81 8.23 -0.70
N ASN A 257 -0.13 9.35 -0.98
CA ASN A 257 0.33 10.24 0.08
C ASN A 257 -0.84 10.80 0.92
N TYR A 258 -1.96 11.15 0.31
CA TYR A 258 -3.18 11.54 1.02
C TYR A 258 -3.74 10.41 1.89
N ALA A 259 -3.78 9.18 1.36
CA ALA A 259 -4.23 7.98 2.06
C ALA A 259 -3.31 7.55 3.22
N LEU A 260 -2.06 8.01 3.26
CA LEU A 260 -1.13 7.77 4.37
C LEU A 260 -1.18 8.88 5.44
N ILE A 261 -1.41 10.13 5.03
CA ILE A 261 -1.43 11.27 5.96
C ILE A 261 -2.75 11.34 6.72
N LYS A 262 -3.87 11.16 6.02
CA LYS A 262 -5.21 11.48 6.54
C LYS A 262 -5.74 10.50 7.58
N PRO A 263 -5.57 9.17 7.44
CA PRO A 263 -5.93 8.20 8.47
C PRO A 263 -4.83 7.98 9.50
N HIS A 264 -3.83 8.87 9.62
CA HIS A 264 -2.86 8.83 10.71
C HIS A 264 -3.53 9.12 12.06
N LEU A 265 -4.00 8.06 12.70
CA LEU A 265 -4.68 8.05 14.00
C LEU A 265 -4.03 7.00 14.90
N ALA A 266 -4.08 7.21 16.22
CA ALA A 266 -3.36 6.36 17.17
C ALA A 266 -3.82 4.88 17.18
N HIS A 267 -5.07 4.63 16.81
CA HIS A 267 -5.68 3.30 16.72
C HIS A 267 -5.58 2.66 15.33
N VAL A 268 -4.86 3.29 14.38
CA VAL A 268 -4.74 2.83 12.99
C VAL A 268 -3.32 2.35 12.70
N ALA A 269 -3.21 1.20 12.04
CA ALA A 269 -1.98 0.72 11.41
C ALA A 269 -2.19 0.59 9.89
N MET A 270 -1.15 0.87 9.11
CA MET A 270 -1.19 0.85 7.65
C MET A 270 0.00 0.09 7.08
N TYR A 271 -0.26 -0.65 6.01
CA TYR A 271 0.72 -1.32 5.17
C TYR A 271 0.50 -0.92 3.72
N ILE A 272 1.53 -0.44 3.03
CA ILE A 272 1.46 -0.12 1.60
C ILE A 272 1.64 -1.41 0.81
N ASP A 273 0.83 -1.65 -0.22
CA ASP A 273 1.08 -2.80 -1.10
C ASP A 273 2.45 -2.68 -1.80
N ALA A 274 3.19 -3.78 -1.79
CA ALA A 274 4.51 -3.91 -2.40
C ALA A 274 4.59 -5.04 -3.42
N GLY A 275 3.46 -5.38 -4.05
CA GLY A 275 3.40 -6.48 -5.00
C GLY A 275 3.82 -7.80 -4.35
N HIS A 276 4.75 -8.52 -4.96
CA HIS A 276 5.20 -9.82 -4.49
C HIS A 276 6.61 -10.15 -4.99
N ALA A 277 7.17 -11.26 -4.53
CA ALA A 277 8.50 -11.74 -4.87
C ALA A 277 8.75 -11.77 -6.39
N GLY A 278 7.85 -12.41 -7.14
CA GLY A 278 7.90 -12.46 -8.61
C GLY A 278 7.69 -11.14 -9.36
N TRP A 279 7.53 -10.04 -8.65
CA TRP A 279 7.36 -8.72 -9.24
C TRP A 279 8.48 -7.76 -8.81
N LEU A 280 8.50 -7.37 -7.53
CA LEU A 280 9.49 -6.44 -7.00
C LEU A 280 10.67 -7.15 -6.32
N GLY A 281 10.57 -8.47 -6.10
CA GLY A 281 11.63 -9.28 -5.52
C GLY A 281 12.79 -9.59 -6.46
N TRP A 282 12.62 -9.46 -7.77
CA TRP A 282 13.72 -9.54 -8.73
C TRP A 282 14.86 -8.61 -8.33
N SER A 283 16.11 -9.10 -8.38
CA SER A 283 17.27 -8.34 -7.87
C SER A 283 17.41 -6.94 -8.48
N ALA A 284 17.01 -6.76 -9.75
CA ALA A 284 17.04 -5.46 -10.43
C ALA A 284 15.97 -4.47 -9.92
N ASN A 285 14.87 -4.98 -9.36
CA ASN A 285 13.71 -4.19 -8.92
C ASN A 285 13.77 -3.83 -7.43
N LEU A 286 14.54 -4.57 -6.62
CA LEU A 286 14.67 -4.34 -5.18
C LEU A 286 15.09 -2.91 -4.81
N SER A 287 16.18 -2.40 -5.42
CA SER A 287 16.69 -1.05 -5.09
C SER A 287 15.73 0.06 -5.54
N PRO A 288 15.20 0.05 -6.78
CA PRO A 288 14.15 0.99 -7.18
C PRO A 288 12.91 0.94 -6.27
N ALA A 289 12.44 -0.26 -5.90
CA ALA A 289 11.30 -0.43 -5.01
C ALA A 289 11.57 0.16 -3.62
N ALA A 290 12.71 -0.17 -3.01
CA ALA A 290 13.09 0.36 -1.70
C ALA A 290 13.20 1.90 -1.70
N GLN A 291 13.79 2.48 -2.76
CA GLN A 291 13.88 3.93 -2.91
C GLN A 291 12.49 4.57 -3.02
N LEU A 292 11.58 3.97 -3.79
CA LEU A 292 10.22 4.45 -3.95
C LEU A 292 9.47 4.43 -2.62
N PHE A 293 9.40 3.27 -1.96
CA PHE A 293 8.63 3.13 -0.71
C PHE A 293 9.18 4.02 0.41
N ALA A 294 10.50 4.11 0.56
CA ALA A 294 11.11 5.02 1.52
C ALA A 294 10.83 6.50 1.20
N THR A 295 10.77 6.87 -0.09
CA THR A 295 10.41 8.23 -0.51
C THR A 295 8.95 8.54 -0.18
N VAL A 296 8.03 7.62 -0.47
CA VAL A 296 6.61 7.76 -0.10
C VAL A 296 6.44 7.89 1.42
N TYR A 297 7.12 7.04 2.19
CA TYR A 297 7.16 7.13 3.66
C TYR A 297 7.62 8.50 4.17
N LYS A 298 8.72 9.02 3.62
CA LYS A 298 9.26 10.35 3.99
C LYS A 298 8.35 11.49 3.57
N ASN A 299 7.75 11.42 2.37
CA ASN A 299 6.81 12.43 1.87
C ASN A 299 5.54 12.51 2.72
N ALA A 300 5.09 11.36 3.26
CA ALA A 300 4.00 11.29 4.23
C ALA A 300 4.40 11.77 5.63
N SER A 301 5.62 12.29 5.80
CA SER A 301 6.20 12.70 7.09
C SER A 301 6.38 11.57 8.09
N ALA A 302 6.71 10.37 7.61
CA ALA A 302 7.02 9.20 8.44
C ALA A 302 5.93 8.91 9.50
N PRO A 303 4.66 8.74 9.10
CA PRO A 303 3.56 8.65 10.04
C PRO A 303 3.69 7.38 10.90
N ALA A 304 3.52 7.48 12.21
CA ALA A 304 3.69 6.34 13.13
C ALA A 304 2.68 5.21 12.90
N SER A 305 1.55 5.53 12.26
CA SER A 305 0.55 4.56 11.81
C SER A 305 0.99 3.77 10.57
N LEU A 306 1.98 4.23 9.80
CA LEU A 306 2.52 3.48 8.67
C LEU A 306 3.60 2.50 9.15
N ARG A 307 3.19 1.24 9.30
CA ARG A 307 3.99 0.16 9.87
C ARG A 307 4.94 -0.46 8.86
N GLY A 308 4.55 -0.54 7.59
CA GLY A 308 5.39 -1.18 6.58
C GLY A 308 4.66 -1.51 5.29
N LEU A 309 4.90 -2.71 4.76
CA LEU A 309 4.47 -3.15 3.44
C LEU A 309 3.60 -4.42 3.49
N ALA A 310 2.65 -4.56 2.57
CA ALA A 310 1.88 -5.78 2.36
C ALA A 310 2.38 -6.47 1.08
N THR A 311 2.60 -7.78 1.11
CA THR A 311 3.07 -8.54 -0.06
C THR A 311 2.16 -9.72 -0.38
N ASN A 312 2.32 -10.24 -1.60
CA ASN A 312 1.55 -11.36 -2.15
C ASN A 312 0.04 -11.12 -2.24
N VAL A 313 -0.43 -9.87 -2.07
CA VAL A 313 -1.85 -9.51 -2.11
C VAL A 313 -2.47 -10.02 -3.40
N ALA A 314 -3.50 -10.86 -3.28
CA ALA A 314 -4.15 -11.52 -4.41
C ALA A 314 -3.21 -12.34 -5.31
N ASN A 315 -2.08 -12.83 -4.81
CA ASN A 315 -1.17 -13.71 -5.55
C ASN A 315 -1.03 -15.06 -4.82
N TYR A 316 -0.04 -15.88 -5.20
CA TYR A 316 0.02 -17.30 -4.88
C TYR A 316 1.39 -17.75 -4.40
N ASN A 317 2.32 -16.83 -4.12
CA ASN A 317 3.68 -17.20 -3.76
C ASN A 317 3.73 -17.94 -2.42
N ALA A 318 4.68 -18.86 -2.32
CA ALA A 318 4.99 -19.49 -1.06
C ALA A 318 5.55 -18.46 -0.06
N TRP A 319 5.36 -18.71 1.23
CA TRP A 319 6.10 -17.98 2.26
C TRP A 319 7.57 -18.40 2.24
N SER A 320 7.84 -19.69 2.41
CA SER A 320 9.19 -20.25 2.42
C SER A 320 9.19 -21.69 1.95
N ILE A 321 9.98 -21.98 0.91
CA ILE A 321 10.12 -23.32 0.32
C ILE A 321 11.58 -23.62 -0.01
N SER A 322 11.95 -24.90 -0.03
CA SER A 322 13.33 -25.32 -0.27
C SER A 322 13.69 -25.52 -1.74
N SER A 323 12.68 -25.62 -2.61
CA SER A 323 12.87 -25.87 -4.05
C SER A 323 12.08 -24.83 -4.84
N PRO A 324 12.75 -24.00 -5.67
CA PRO A 324 12.07 -22.97 -6.46
C PRO A 324 11.12 -23.61 -7.47
N PRO A 325 9.86 -23.14 -7.56
CA PRO A 325 8.95 -23.52 -8.65
C PRO A 325 9.58 -23.16 -10.00
N SER A 326 9.31 -23.94 -11.04
CA SER A 326 9.93 -23.73 -12.36
C SER A 326 9.67 -22.33 -12.95
N TYR A 327 8.51 -21.74 -12.65
CA TYR A 327 8.14 -20.41 -13.14
C TYR A 327 8.88 -19.26 -12.44
N THR A 328 9.61 -19.52 -11.35
CA THR A 328 10.46 -18.52 -10.67
C THR A 328 11.92 -18.55 -11.17
N SER A 329 12.21 -19.33 -12.22
CA SER A 329 13.58 -19.51 -12.71
C SER A 329 14.21 -18.18 -13.12
N GLY A 330 15.44 -17.95 -12.67
CA GLY A 330 16.19 -16.71 -12.91
C GLY A 330 16.13 -15.70 -11.76
N ASP A 331 15.21 -15.87 -10.81
CA ASP A 331 15.17 -15.06 -9.58
C ASP A 331 15.77 -15.82 -8.39
N SER A 332 16.58 -15.14 -7.59
CA SER A 332 17.07 -15.65 -6.32
C SER A 332 16.02 -15.57 -5.21
N ASN A 333 15.03 -14.67 -5.36
CA ASN A 333 13.99 -14.43 -4.38
C ASN A 333 12.69 -15.10 -4.82
N TYR A 334 12.67 -16.43 -4.86
CA TYR A 334 11.55 -17.22 -5.40
C TYR A 334 10.38 -17.44 -4.42
N ASP A 335 10.47 -16.91 -3.20
CA ASP A 335 9.40 -16.90 -2.21
C ASP A 335 9.38 -15.56 -1.44
N GLU A 336 8.29 -15.31 -0.70
CA GLU A 336 8.10 -14.03 -0.02
C GLU A 336 9.11 -13.81 1.10
N LYS A 337 9.52 -14.85 1.83
CA LYS A 337 10.53 -14.72 2.88
C LYS A 337 11.85 -14.21 2.32
N LEU A 338 12.30 -14.76 1.20
CA LEU A 338 13.52 -14.30 0.52
C LEU A 338 13.36 -12.86 0.04
N TYR A 339 12.21 -12.52 -0.55
CA TYR A 339 11.91 -11.17 -1.00
C TYR A 339 11.98 -10.13 0.14
N ILE A 340 11.23 -10.32 1.23
CA ILE A 340 11.19 -9.31 2.30
C ILE A 340 12.54 -9.17 3.00
N ASN A 341 13.29 -10.27 3.16
CA ASN A 341 14.62 -10.25 3.77
C ASN A 341 15.66 -9.58 2.85
N ALA A 342 15.46 -9.61 1.52
CA ALA A 342 16.29 -8.87 0.57
C ALA A 342 15.91 -7.39 0.47
N LEU A 343 14.62 -7.04 0.62
CA LEU A 343 14.14 -5.66 0.53
C LEU A 343 14.38 -4.85 1.81
N SER A 344 14.19 -5.45 2.98
CA SER A 344 14.23 -4.74 4.27
C SER A 344 15.53 -3.94 4.51
N PRO A 345 16.75 -4.50 4.30
CA PRO A 345 17.99 -3.73 4.48
C PRO A 345 18.10 -2.51 3.55
N LEU A 346 17.47 -2.57 2.37
CA LEU A 346 17.43 -1.47 1.41
C LEU A 346 16.46 -0.38 1.84
N LEU A 347 15.31 -0.74 2.44
CA LEU A 347 14.39 0.22 3.05
C LEU A 347 15.07 0.98 4.18
N THR A 348 15.77 0.26 5.07
CA THR A 348 16.58 0.85 6.14
C THR A 348 17.60 1.84 5.59
N SER A 349 18.36 1.43 4.57
CA SER A 349 19.39 2.27 3.94
C SER A 349 18.81 3.52 3.26
N ASN A 350 17.55 3.49 2.83
CA ASN A 350 16.85 4.62 2.22
C ASN A 350 16.09 5.51 3.22
N GLY A 351 16.16 5.20 4.52
CA GLY A 351 15.60 6.01 5.61
C GLY A 351 14.28 5.50 6.20
N TRP A 352 13.96 4.22 6.02
CA TRP A 352 12.84 3.55 6.70
C TRP A 352 13.35 2.33 7.48
N PRO A 353 13.97 2.53 8.65
CA PRO A 353 14.71 1.48 9.38
C PRO A 353 13.85 0.36 9.98
N ASP A 354 12.59 0.65 10.31
CA ASP A 354 11.69 -0.27 11.05
C ASP A 354 10.46 -0.67 10.22
N ALA A 355 10.62 -0.81 8.89
CA ALA A 355 9.55 -1.31 8.04
C ALA A 355 9.30 -2.80 8.30
N HIS A 356 8.06 -3.15 8.64
CA HIS A 356 7.61 -4.54 8.79
C HIS A 356 6.75 -4.98 7.61
N PHE A 357 6.39 -6.26 7.58
CA PHE A 357 5.66 -6.87 6.48
C PHE A 357 4.43 -7.63 6.96
N ILE A 358 3.45 -7.73 6.07
CA ILE A 358 2.39 -8.73 6.13
C ILE A 358 2.27 -9.42 4.78
N MET A 359 1.93 -10.69 4.79
CA MET A 359 1.83 -11.50 3.58
C MET A 359 0.42 -12.10 3.45
N ASP A 360 -0.17 -11.94 2.27
CA ASP A 360 -1.39 -12.66 1.90
C ASP A 360 -1.09 -14.15 1.71
N THR A 361 -1.78 -15.01 2.45
CA THR A 361 -1.70 -16.47 2.37
C THR A 361 -3.03 -17.10 1.97
N SER A 362 -4.00 -16.30 1.50
CA SER A 362 -5.35 -16.75 1.18
C SER A 362 -5.40 -17.84 0.11
N ARG A 363 -4.45 -17.89 -0.83
CA ARG A 363 -4.50 -18.79 -2.00
C ARG A 363 -3.21 -19.56 -2.27
N ASN A 364 -2.29 -19.61 -1.31
CA ASN A 364 -0.94 -20.14 -1.51
C ASN A 364 -0.67 -21.53 -0.88
N GLY A 365 -1.71 -22.26 -0.47
CA GLY A 365 -1.54 -23.56 0.22
C GLY A 365 -0.89 -24.66 -0.63
N VAL A 366 -0.97 -24.55 -1.96
CA VAL A 366 -0.35 -25.49 -2.90
C VAL A 366 0.89 -24.87 -3.50
N GLN A 367 2.04 -25.55 -3.32
CA GLN A 367 3.32 -25.17 -3.91
C GLN A 367 4.02 -26.41 -4.51
N PRO A 368 4.60 -26.32 -5.72
CA PRO A 368 4.43 -25.23 -6.67
C PRO A 368 2.97 -25.12 -7.13
N THR A 369 2.54 -23.91 -7.53
CA THR A 369 1.25 -23.75 -8.20
C THR A 369 1.32 -24.35 -9.62
N LYS A 370 0.22 -24.30 -10.36
CA LYS A 370 0.19 -24.71 -11.78
C LYS A 370 0.36 -23.54 -12.76
N GLN A 371 0.84 -22.39 -12.28
CA GLN A 371 1.20 -21.27 -13.14
C GLN A 371 2.21 -21.72 -14.21
N GLN A 372 2.03 -21.25 -15.44
CA GLN A 372 2.98 -21.53 -16.52
C GLN A 372 4.07 -20.46 -16.53
N ALA A 373 3.71 -19.22 -16.23
CA ALA A 373 4.60 -18.11 -15.96
C ALA A 373 4.23 -17.46 -14.62
N TRP A 374 5.22 -16.87 -13.94
CA TRP A 374 4.97 -16.25 -12.63
C TRP A 374 3.99 -15.06 -12.69
N GLY A 375 3.93 -14.39 -13.84
CA GLY A 375 2.96 -13.34 -14.13
C GLY A 375 1.54 -13.82 -14.42
N ASP A 376 1.26 -15.13 -14.43
CA ASP A 376 -0.09 -15.66 -14.57
C ASP A 376 -0.85 -15.46 -13.25
N TRP A 377 -1.61 -14.37 -13.10
CA TRP A 377 -2.25 -14.01 -11.83
C TRP A 377 -3.75 -14.37 -11.74
N CYS A 378 -4.44 -14.51 -12.88
CA CYS A 378 -5.89 -14.60 -12.89
C CYS A 378 -6.42 -16.04 -12.67
N ASN A 379 -7.20 -16.24 -11.61
CA ASN A 379 -7.93 -17.48 -11.29
C ASN A 379 -7.08 -18.76 -11.44
N VAL A 380 -5.85 -18.77 -10.92
CA VAL A 380 -4.87 -19.83 -11.18
C VAL A 380 -5.37 -21.23 -10.76
N ILE A 381 -5.29 -22.20 -11.67
CA ILE A 381 -5.70 -23.58 -11.41
C ILE A 381 -4.79 -24.29 -10.39
N GLY A 382 -5.34 -25.27 -9.67
CA GLY A 382 -4.58 -26.10 -8.74
C GLY A 382 -4.05 -25.38 -7.49
N THR A 383 -4.63 -24.25 -7.11
CA THR A 383 -4.32 -23.52 -5.88
C THR A 383 -5.18 -24.01 -4.71
N GLY A 384 -4.83 -23.62 -3.48
CA GLY A 384 -5.47 -24.05 -2.24
C GLY A 384 -5.48 -22.93 -1.21
N PHE A 385 -6.46 -22.92 -0.30
CA PHE A 385 -6.39 -22.04 0.87
C PHE A 385 -5.08 -22.31 1.64
N GLY A 386 -4.35 -21.27 1.99
CA GLY A 386 -3.09 -21.39 2.71
C GLY A 386 -3.24 -21.31 4.23
N VAL A 387 -2.12 -20.99 4.88
CA VAL A 387 -2.06 -20.79 6.34
C VAL A 387 -3.07 -19.72 6.75
N GLN A 388 -3.84 -19.98 7.80
CA GLN A 388 -4.82 -19.03 8.36
C GLN A 388 -4.11 -17.82 8.99
N PRO A 389 -4.77 -16.66 9.12
CA PRO A 389 -4.15 -15.47 9.69
C PRO A 389 -3.51 -15.72 11.06
N THR A 390 -2.26 -15.31 11.23
CA THR A 390 -1.49 -15.57 12.46
C THR A 390 -0.27 -14.67 12.58
N THR A 391 0.09 -14.31 13.81
CA THR A 391 1.36 -13.61 14.13
C THR A 391 2.53 -14.57 14.34
N ASN A 392 2.30 -15.89 14.29
CA ASN A 392 3.34 -16.90 14.41
C ASN A 392 4.00 -17.15 13.04
N THR A 393 4.71 -16.15 12.54
CA THR A 393 5.31 -16.11 11.19
C THR A 393 6.69 -16.75 11.13
N GLY A 394 7.39 -16.76 12.28
CA GLY A 394 8.75 -17.29 12.41
C GLY A 394 9.82 -16.37 11.81
N ASP A 395 9.48 -15.14 11.45
CA ASP A 395 10.41 -14.12 10.96
C ASP A 395 10.13 -12.77 11.64
N PRO A 396 11.13 -12.10 12.23
CA PRO A 396 10.92 -10.85 12.96
C PRO A 396 10.49 -9.67 12.08
N LEU A 397 10.68 -9.75 10.76
CA LEU A 397 10.22 -8.72 9.82
C LEU A 397 8.73 -8.88 9.48
N GLU A 398 8.18 -10.08 9.63
CA GLU A 398 6.82 -10.44 9.23
C GLU A 398 5.87 -10.37 10.43
N ASP A 399 5.05 -9.33 10.49
CA ASP A 399 4.10 -9.10 11.57
C ASP A 399 2.98 -10.17 11.57
N ALA A 400 2.44 -10.53 10.40
CA ALA A 400 1.38 -11.52 10.32
C ALA A 400 1.22 -12.12 8.92
N PHE A 401 0.92 -13.42 8.86
CA PHE A 401 0.20 -13.96 7.72
C PHE A 401 -1.25 -13.52 7.80
N VAL A 402 -1.83 -13.17 6.67
CA VAL A 402 -3.19 -12.63 6.55
C VAL A 402 -3.90 -13.19 5.33
N TRP A 403 -5.24 -13.14 5.30
CA TRP A 403 -6.00 -13.41 4.08
C TRP A 403 -6.50 -12.08 3.53
N VAL A 404 -5.85 -11.58 2.49
CA VAL A 404 -6.21 -10.27 1.90
C VAL A 404 -7.26 -10.48 0.82
N LYS A 405 -6.94 -11.22 -0.25
CA LYS A 405 -7.93 -11.58 -1.28
C LYS A 405 -8.90 -12.65 -0.75
N PRO A 406 -10.23 -12.41 -0.71
CA PRO A 406 -11.18 -13.44 -0.32
C PRO A 406 -11.23 -14.54 -1.39
N GLY A 407 -10.70 -15.71 -1.06
CA GLY A 407 -10.65 -16.84 -1.99
C GLY A 407 -12.06 -17.30 -2.38
N GLY A 408 -12.35 -17.35 -3.68
CA GLY A 408 -13.70 -17.65 -4.18
C GLY A 408 -14.33 -16.46 -4.90
N GLU A 409 -13.95 -15.23 -4.59
CA GLU A 409 -14.22 -14.08 -5.46
C GLU A 409 -13.29 -14.12 -6.67
N SER A 410 -13.84 -14.06 -7.89
CA SER A 410 -13.04 -14.14 -9.11
C SER A 410 -12.07 -12.97 -9.25
N ASP A 411 -10.93 -13.23 -9.90
CA ASP A 411 -9.96 -12.20 -10.28
C ASP A 411 -10.37 -11.49 -11.59
N GLY A 412 -11.22 -12.10 -12.42
CA GLY A 412 -11.63 -11.57 -13.72
C GLY A 412 -12.29 -12.60 -14.62
N THR A 413 -13.05 -12.12 -15.62
CA THR A 413 -13.82 -12.99 -16.50
C THR A 413 -12.98 -13.64 -17.58
N SER A 414 -13.27 -14.91 -17.88
CA SER A 414 -12.69 -15.61 -19.03
C SER A 414 -13.48 -15.39 -20.33
N ASN A 415 -14.58 -14.63 -20.29
CA ASN A 415 -15.37 -14.30 -21.48
C ASN A 415 -14.67 -13.22 -22.30
N SER A 416 -14.03 -13.61 -23.40
CA SER A 416 -13.31 -12.69 -24.29
C SER A 416 -14.17 -11.62 -24.98
N SER A 417 -15.50 -11.75 -24.92
CA SER A 417 -16.43 -10.72 -25.42
C SER A 417 -16.89 -9.73 -24.35
N ALA A 418 -16.52 -9.94 -23.09
CA ALA A 418 -16.85 -9.01 -22.00
C ALA A 418 -16.02 -7.73 -22.11
N THR A 419 -16.62 -6.59 -21.74
CA THR A 419 -15.95 -5.27 -21.75
C THR A 419 -14.69 -5.25 -20.88
N ARG A 420 -14.66 -6.04 -19.82
CA ARG A 420 -13.58 -6.08 -18.82
C ARG A 420 -12.75 -7.37 -18.88
N TYR A 421 -12.70 -7.99 -20.05
CA TYR A 421 -11.85 -9.15 -20.26
C TYR A 421 -10.37 -8.77 -20.15
N ASP A 422 -9.64 -9.48 -19.28
CA ASP A 422 -8.18 -9.49 -19.26
C ASP A 422 -7.67 -10.82 -19.82
N PHE A 423 -6.68 -10.75 -20.71
CA PHE A 423 -6.17 -11.93 -21.42
C PHE A 423 -5.55 -12.97 -20.46
N HIS A 424 -5.04 -12.56 -19.30
CA HIS A 424 -4.53 -13.50 -18.29
C HIS A 424 -5.65 -14.46 -17.80
N CYS A 425 -6.90 -14.00 -17.77
CA CYS A 425 -8.06 -14.79 -17.37
C CYS A 425 -8.52 -15.79 -18.46
N GLY A 426 -7.97 -15.67 -19.68
CA GLY A 426 -8.21 -16.63 -20.78
C GLY A 426 -7.09 -17.66 -20.95
N TYR A 427 -6.00 -17.57 -20.18
CA TYR A 427 -4.88 -18.51 -20.28
C TYR A 427 -5.26 -19.92 -19.80
N SER A 428 -4.56 -20.93 -20.30
CA SER A 428 -4.79 -22.34 -19.92
C SER A 428 -4.47 -22.62 -18.44
N GLY A 429 -3.67 -21.76 -17.80
CA GLY A 429 -3.41 -21.79 -16.36
C GLY A 429 -4.48 -21.15 -15.49
N ALA A 430 -5.49 -20.49 -16.09
CA ALA A 430 -6.63 -19.89 -15.40
C ALA A 430 -7.83 -20.85 -15.41
N LEU A 431 -8.57 -20.93 -14.31
CA LEU A 431 -9.78 -21.74 -14.20
C LEU A 431 -10.91 -21.08 -15.01
N GLN A 432 -11.56 -21.85 -15.87
CA GLN A 432 -12.59 -21.36 -16.79
C GLN A 432 -13.81 -22.30 -16.80
N PRO A 433 -15.03 -21.79 -17.08
CA PRO A 433 -15.37 -20.38 -17.31
C PRO A 433 -15.38 -19.57 -16.00
N ALA A 434 -14.78 -18.38 -16.02
CA ALA A 434 -14.72 -17.48 -14.87
C ALA A 434 -15.70 -16.30 -15.02
N PRO A 435 -16.40 -15.90 -13.94
CA PRO A 435 -17.31 -14.76 -13.95
C PRO A 435 -16.54 -13.43 -13.82
N GLU A 436 -17.25 -12.30 -13.71
CA GLU A 436 -16.63 -10.98 -13.57
C GLU A 436 -15.77 -10.85 -12.29
N ALA A 437 -14.75 -10.01 -12.32
CA ALA A 437 -13.89 -9.75 -11.16
C ALA A 437 -14.72 -9.31 -9.94
N GLY A 438 -14.41 -9.86 -8.77
CA GLY A 438 -15.11 -9.61 -7.51
C GLY A 438 -16.43 -10.36 -7.36
N THR A 439 -16.90 -11.10 -8.37
CA THR A 439 -18.10 -11.94 -8.26
C THR A 439 -17.76 -13.36 -7.83
N TRP A 440 -18.70 -14.04 -7.17
CA TRP A 440 -18.51 -15.39 -6.66
C TRP A 440 -18.22 -16.43 -7.76
N PHE A 441 -17.12 -17.16 -7.62
CA PHE A 441 -16.66 -18.22 -8.50
C PHE A 441 -16.63 -19.56 -7.77
N GLN A 442 -17.78 -20.25 -7.76
CA GLN A 442 -17.97 -21.48 -6.99
C GLN A 442 -16.96 -22.59 -7.30
N ALA A 443 -16.63 -22.83 -8.57
CA ALA A 443 -15.68 -23.88 -8.93
C ALA A 443 -14.26 -23.58 -8.40
N TYR A 444 -13.88 -22.30 -8.37
CA TYR A 444 -12.61 -21.86 -7.82
C TYR A 444 -12.58 -21.99 -6.30
N PHE A 445 -13.67 -21.62 -5.62
CA PHE A 445 -13.79 -21.83 -4.17
C PHE A 445 -13.68 -23.33 -3.80
N VAL A 446 -14.34 -24.22 -4.56
CA VAL A 446 -14.20 -25.67 -4.36
C VAL A 446 -12.76 -26.15 -4.57
N GLN A 447 -12.06 -25.63 -5.58
CA GLN A 447 -10.62 -25.91 -5.76
C GLN A 447 -9.81 -25.50 -4.53
N LEU A 448 -10.03 -24.29 -4.01
CA LEU A 448 -9.31 -23.78 -2.85
C LEU A 448 -9.57 -24.62 -1.59
N LEU A 449 -10.81 -25.04 -1.35
CA LEU A 449 -11.17 -25.93 -0.24
C LEU A 449 -10.53 -27.31 -0.39
N THR A 450 -10.58 -27.88 -1.60
CA THR A 450 -10.09 -29.23 -1.88
C THR A 450 -8.59 -29.34 -1.65
N ASN A 451 -7.84 -28.29 -2.00
CA ASN A 451 -6.39 -28.26 -1.88
C ASN A 451 -5.89 -27.45 -0.68
N ALA A 452 -6.76 -27.16 0.29
CA ALA A 452 -6.39 -26.36 1.44
C ALA A 452 -5.21 -26.99 2.20
N ASN A 453 -4.21 -26.18 2.52
CA ASN A 453 -3.03 -26.60 3.25
C ASN A 453 -2.57 -25.48 4.20
N PRO A 454 -2.74 -25.65 5.52
CA PRO A 454 -3.32 -26.83 6.19
C PRO A 454 -4.79 -27.08 5.79
N ALA A 455 -5.24 -28.34 5.88
CA ALA A 455 -6.64 -28.67 5.67
C ALA A 455 -7.54 -27.92 6.68
N LEU A 456 -8.71 -27.47 6.23
CA LEU A 456 -9.61 -26.67 7.07
C LEU A 456 -10.44 -27.51 8.07
N VAL A 457 -10.63 -28.80 7.79
CA VAL A 457 -11.39 -29.75 8.61
C VAL A 457 -10.77 -31.13 8.62
#